data_AF-A0A674NGI1-F1
#
_entry.id   AF-A0A674NGI1-F1
#
_cell.length_a   1.000
_cell.length_b   1.000
_cell.length_c   1.000
_cell.angle_alpha   90.00
_cell.angle_beta   90.00
_cell.angle_gamma   90.00
#
_symmetry.space_group_name_H-M   'P 1'
#
loop_
_entity.id
_entity.type
_entity.pdbx_description
1 polymer ?
#
loop_
_entity_poly.entity_id
_entity_poly.type
_entity_poly.pdbx_seq_one_letter_code
_entity_poly.pdbx_strand_id
1 'polypeptide(L)'
;MFKRDSLLVSNAAFGFILTGLEKLVELEFECPCNPTWNGSFSHAFFIIPAILVFFLMLSIQGCRCDESSRFTWYEWFMKIVSSSVPAVVWLILLFFDGQYFTCAMTDWKGRFVLIDKAAPKKWCEPISEGNYTRQELMLRSLEWIATSQVS
;
A
#
# COMPACT_ATOMS: atom_id res chain seq x y z
N MET A 1 1.70 -33.78 -11.08
CA MET A 1 1.74 -33.31 -9.67
C MET A 1 2.68 -32.12 -9.49
N PHE A 2 3.92 -32.15 -10.01
CA PHE A 2 4.95 -31.08 -9.91
C PHE A 2 4.56 -29.63 -10.29
N LYS A 3 3.62 -29.41 -11.22
CA LYS A 3 3.27 -28.05 -11.68
C LYS A 3 2.52 -27.21 -10.63
N ARG A 4 1.79 -27.87 -9.72
CA ARG A 4 1.01 -27.20 -8.67
C ARG A 4 1.91 -26.71 -7.53
N ASP A 5 2.91 -27.51 -7.15
CA ASP A 5 3.85 -27.16 -6.08
C ASP A 5 4.75 -25.98 -6.50
N SER A 6 5.20 -25.94 -7.75
CA SER A 6 5.98 -24.82 -8.29
C SER A 6 5.18 -23.51 -8.38
N LEU A 7 3.89 -23.57 -8.73
CA LEU A 7 2.99 -22.40 -8.73
C LEU A 7 2.74 -21.86 -7.33
N LEU A 8 2.54 -22.75 -6.35
CA LEU A 8 2.36 -22.36 -4.95
C LEU A 8 3.63 -21.73 -4.38
N VAL A 9 4.80 -22.31 -4.65
CA VAL A 9 6.09 -21.76 -4.22
C VAL A 9 6.35 -20.39 -4.85
N SER A 10 6.06 -20.22 -6.14
CA SER A 10 6.24 -18.93 -6.83
C SER A 10 5.31 -17.84 -6.28
N ASN A 11 4.05 -18.18 -6.01
CA ASN A 11 3.08 -17.22 -5.46
C ASN A 11 3.40 -16.86 -4.01
N ALA A 12 3.84 -17.83 -3.20
CA ALA A 12 4.29 -17.58 -1.83
C ALA A 12 5.54 -16.69 -1.79
N ALA A 13 6.53 -16.95 -2.66
CA ALA A 13 7.71 -16.12 -2.78
C ALA A 13 7.36 -14.68 -3.21
N PHE A 14 6.45 -14.54 -4.18
CA PHE A 14 5.98 -13.24 -4.62
C PHE A 14 5.26 -12.47 -3.49
N GLY A 15 4.39 -13.14 -2.73
CA GLY A 15 3.74 -12.57 -1.56
C GLY A 15 4.75 -12.11 -0.50
N PHE A 16 5.76 -12.93 -0.19
CA PHE A 16 6.81 -12.58 0.77
C PHE A 16 7.63 -11.36 0.32
N ILE A 17 8.00 -11.29 -0.96
CA ILE A 17 8.70 -10.14 -1.53
C ILE A 17 7.83 -8.89 -1.42
N LEU A 18 6.53 -9.00 -1.74
CA LEU A 18 5.60 -7.88 -1.73
C LEU A 18 5.39 -7.34 -0.30
N THR A 19 5.23 -8.22 0.69
CA THR A 19 5.16 -7.83 2.11
C THR A 19 6.49 -7.23 2.60
N GLY A 20 7.63 -7.76 2.17
CA GLY A 20 8.93 -7.18 2.51
C GLY A 20 9.10 -5.77 1.96
N LEU A 21 8.67 -5.54 0.70
CA LEU A 21 8.67 -4.22 0.07
C LEU A 21 7.69 -3.26 0.75
N GLU A 22 6.50 -3.73 1.13
CA GLU A 22 5.53 -2.95 1.92
C GLU A 22 6.17 -2.47 3.22
N LYS A 23 6.80 -3.37 4.00
CA LYS A 23 7.46 -3.01 5.27
C LYS A 23 8.64 -2.05 5.08
N LEU A 24 9.35 -2.15 3.95
CA LEU A 24 10.41 -1.21 3.61
C LEU A 24 9.87 0.19 3.30
N VAL A 25 8.80 0.26 2.48
CA VAL A 25 8.14 1.51 2.11
C VAL A 25 7.44 2.15 3.31
N GLU A 26 6.84 1.33 4.18
CA GLU A 26 6.32 1.76 5.47
C GLU A 26 7.43 2.38 6.31
N LEU A 27 8.59 1.74 6.44
CA LEU A 27 9.71 2.24 7.24
C LEU A 27 10.21 3.60 6.75
N GLU A 28 10.31 3.81 5.44
CA GLU A 28 10.76 5.07 4.84
C GLU A 28 9.67 6.16 4.82
N PHE A 29 8.39 5.79 4.97
CA PHE A 29 7.30 6.76 4.90
C PHE A 29 7.29 7.72 6.10
N GLU A 30 7.32 9.02 5.79
CA GLU A 30 7.16 10.12 6.73
C GLU A 30 6.02 11.03 6.27
N CYS A 31 4.98 11.17 7.09
CA CYS A 31 3.85 12.03 6.74
C CYS A 31 4.28 13.51 6.87
N PRO A 32 4.02 14.37 5.86
CA PRO A 32 4.41 15.77 5.91
C PRO A 32 3.61 16.60 6.92
N CYS A 33 2.58 16.01 7.54
CA CYS A 33 1.75 16.61 8.59
C CYS A 33 1.25 18.02 8.21
N ASN A 34 0.79 18.17 6.97
CA ASN A 34 0.21 19.39 6.42
C ASN A 34 -1.06 19.05 5.62
N PRO A 35 -2.26 19.51 6.04
CA PRO A 35 -3.53 19.06 5.48
C PRO A 35 -3.68 19.25 3.97
N THR A 36 -3.01 20.25 3.39
CA THR A 36 -3.06 20.49 1.95
C THR A 36 -2.28 19.46 1.13
N TRP A 37 -1.29 18.80 1.72
CA TRP A 37 -0.38 17.87 1.04
C TRP A 37 -0.51 16.42 1.54
N ASN A 38 -1.05 16.20 2.73
CA ASN A 38 -1.21 14.89 3.36
C ASN A 38 -1.90 13.87 2.45
N GLY A 39 -3.06 14.26 1.89
CA GLY A 39 -3.83 13.38 1.00
C GLY A 39 -3.07 13.03 -0.28
N SER A 40 -2.61 14.05 -1.02
CA SER A 40 -1.91 13.86 -2.29
C SER A 40 -0.60 13.08 -2.13
N PHE A 41 0.16 13.35 -1.07
CA PHE A 41 1.41 12.66 -0.78
C PHE A 41 1.15 11.20 -0.43
N SER A 42 0.23 10.92 0.51
CA SER A 42 -0.13 9.55 0.88
C SER A 42 -0.63 8.73 -0.33
N HIS A 43 -1.49 9.31 -1.16
CA HIS A 43 -2.06 8.62 -2.31
C HIS A 43 -1.01 8.29 -3.40
N ALA A 44 0.04 9.10 -3.52
CA ALA A 44 1.13 8.82 -4.45
C ALA A 44 1.86 7.50 -4.12
N PHE A 45 2.04 7.18 -2.83
CA PHE A 45 2.64 5.91 -2.39
C PHE A 45 1.75 4.70 -2.64
N PHE A 46 0.43 4.87 -2.72
CA PHE A 46 -0.48 3.80 -3.16
C PHE A 46 -0.39 3.57 -4.67
N ILE A 47 -0.48 4.65 -5.45
CA ILE A 47 -0.68 4.58 -6.90
C ILE A 47 0.62 4.24 -7.63
N ILE A 48 1.75 4.87 -7.27
CA ILE A 48 3.01 4.74 -8.03
C ILE A 48 3.51 3.29 -8.03
N PRO A 49 3.66 2.60 -6.88
CA PRO A 49 4.17 1.24 -6.89
C PRO A 49 3.18 0.24 -7.51
N ALA A 50 1.87 0.46 -7.34
CA ALA A 50 0.85 -0.36 -8.00
C ALA A 50 0.96 -0.28 -9.53
N ILE A 51 1.14 0.93 -10.09
CA ILE A 51 1.34 1.14 -11.52
C ILE A 51 2.64 0.48 -12.00
N LEU A 52 3.75 0.66 -11.26
CA LEU A 52 5.04 0.06 -11.62
C LEU A 52 4.96 -1.47 -11.68
N VAL A 53 4.39 -2.10 -10.64
CA VAL A 53 4.22 -3.55 -10.59
C VAL A 53 3.30 -4.04 -11.71
N PHE A 54 2.21 -3.31 -11.99
CA PHE A 54 1.30 -3.64 -13.09
C PHE A 54 2.00 -3.63 -14.46
N PHE A 55 2.78 -2.60 -14.77
CA PHE A 55 3.53 -2.52 -16.03
C PHE A 55 4.66 -3.55 -16.11
N LEU A 56 5.35 -3.84 -15.00
CA LEU A 56 6.35 -4.90 -14.95
C LEU A 56 5.73 -6.27 -15.28
N MET A 57 4.59 -6.58 -14.67
CA MET A 57 3.89 -7.85 -14.90
C MET A 57 3.34 -7.95 -16.33
N LEU A 58 2.80 -6.85 -16.87
CA LEU A 58 2.41 -6.78 -18.28
C LEU A 58 3.60 -7.00 -19.23
N SER A 59 4.76 -6.41 -18.92
CA SER A 59 5.97 -6.58 -19.74
C SER A 59 6.49 -8.02 -19.72
N ILE A 60 6.51 -8.65 -18.55
CA ILE A 60 6.91 -10.06 -18.40
C ILE A 60 5.94 -10.99 -19.14
N GLN A 61 4.63 -10.74 -19.06
CA GLN A 61 3.62 -11.50 -19.80
C GLN A 61 3.67 -11.25 -21.31
N GLY A 62 4.04 -10.03 -21.72
CA GLY A 62 4.28 -9.65 -23.11
C GLY A 62 5.53 -10.29 -23.71
N CYS A 63 6.58 -10.55 -22.91
CA CYS A 63 7.75 -11.30 -23.36
C CYS A 63 7.47 -12.81 -23.53
N ARG A 64 6.39 -13.35 -22.96
CA ARG A 64 5.95 -14.74 -23.15
C ARG A 64 5.05 -14.87 -24.39
N CYS A 65 5.52 -14.34 -25.51
CA CYS A 65 4.87 -14.54 -26.80
C CYS A 65 5.03 -16.00 -27.21
N ASP A 66 3.97 -16.79 -26.98
CA ASP A 66 3.78 -18.04 -27.70
C ASP A 66 3.42 -17.68 -29.14
N GLU A 67 4.19 -18.19 -30.09
CA GLU A 67 4.06 -17.96 -31.53
C GLU A 67 2.87 -18.76 -32.06
N SER A 68 1.64 -18.42 -31.64
CA SER A 68 0.45 -19.06 -32.18
C SER A 68 -0.80 -18.18 -32.14
N SER A 69 -1.17 -17.78 -33.35
CA SER A 69 -2.49 -17.49 -33.90
C SER A 69 -3.71 -17.24 -32.98
N ARG A 70 -4.35 -16.10 -33.26
CA ARG A 70 -5.73 -15.67 -32.92
C ARG A 70 -5.94 -15.08 -31.52
N PHE A 71 -5.62 -13.79 -31.42
CA PHE A 71 -5.91 -12.93 -30.28
C PHE A 71 -7.42 -12.75 -30.09
N THR A 72 -8.03 -13.49 -29.16
CA THR A 72 -9.41 -13.31 -28.70
C THR A 72 -9.45 -12.28 -27.57
N TRP A 73 -10.45 -11.39 -27.56
CA TRP A 73 -10.66 -10.37 -26.51
C TRP A 73 -10.61 -10.95 -25.07
N TYR A 74 -11.11 -12.17 -24.90
CA TYR A 74 -11.11 -12.89 -23.63
C TYR A 74 -9.70 -13.17 -23.08
N GLU A 75 -8.76 -13.61 -23.91
CA GLU A 75 -7.38 -13.92 -23.50
C GLU A 75 -6.63 -12.67 -23.05
N TRP A 76 -6.84 -11.55 -23.76
CA TRP A 76 -6.27 -10.25 -23.39
C TRP A 76 -6.83 -9.75 -22.06
N PHE A 77 -8.14 -9.88 -21.85
CA PHE A 77 -8.77 -9.53 -20.58
C PHE A 77 -8.21 -10.36 -19.42
N MET A 78 -8.07 -11.68 -19.60
CA MET A 78 -7.48 -12.56 -18.58
C MET A 78 -6.02 -12.21 -18.27
N LYS A 79 -5.23 -11.81 -19.28
CA LYS A 79 -3.87 -11.29 -19.06
C LYS A 79 -3.88 -10.04 -18.19
N ILE A 80 -4.72 -9.05 -18.51
CA ILE A 80 -4.85 -7.82 -17.70
C ILE A 80 -5.29 -8.12 -16.26
N VAL A 81 -6.26 -9.02 -16.09
CA VAL A 81 -6.71 -9.43 -14.76
C VAL A 81 -5.58 -10.12 -14.00
N SER A 82 -4.83 -11.01 -14.64
CA SER A 82 -3.72 -11.70 -13.99
C SER A 82 -2.55 -10.76 -13.66
N SER A 83 -2.30 -9.74 -14.48
CA SER A 83 -1.25 -8.75 -14.24
C SER A 83 -1.64 -7.71 -13.18
N SER A 84 -2.94 -7.52 -12.93
CA SER A 84 -3.43 -6.63 -11.89
C SER A 84 -3.45 -7.27 -10.50
N VAL A 85 -3.44 -8.61 -10.38
CA VAL A 85 -3.43 -9.30 -9.08
C VAL A 85 -2.34 -8.77 -8.13
N PRO A 86 -1.06 -8.67 -8.53
CA PRO A 86 -0.01 -8.07 -7.70
C PRO A 86 -0.27 -6.64 -7.26
N ALA A 87 -0.80 -5.81 -8.15
CA ALA A 87 -1.11 -4.41 -7.86
C ALA A 87 -2.28 -4.32 -6.86
N VAL A 88 -3.29 -5.17 -6.99
CA VAL A 88 -4.41 -5.25 -6.04
C VAL A 88 -3.91 -5.71 -4.67
N VAL A 89 -3.08 -6.75 -4.61
CA VAL A 89 -2.50 -7.21 -3.33
C VAL A 89 -1.67 -6.10 -2.69
N TRP A 90 -0.87 -5.35 -3.46
CA TRP A 90 -0.12 -4.19 -2.96
C TRP A 90 -1.02 -3.14 -2.31
N LEU A 91 -2.12 -2.77 -2.99
CA LEU A 91 -3.08 -1.81 -2.46
C LEU A 91 -3.73 -2.30 -1.16
N ILE A 92 -4.07 -3.59 -1.08
CA ILE A 92 -4.64 -4.21 0.13
C ILE A 92 -3.63 -4.17 1.28
N LEU A 93 -2.37 -4.52 1.04
CA LEU A 93 -1.32 -4.50 2.07
C LEU A 93 -1.12 -3.10 2.65
N LEU A 94 -0.94 -2.08 1.79
CA LEU A 94 -0.79 -0.70 2.25
C LEU A 94 -2.05 -0.15 2.95
N PHE A 95 -3.24 -0.60 2.53
CA PHE A 95 -4.48 -0.20 3.18
C PHE A 95 -4.58 -0.78 4.58
N PHE A 96 -4.30 -2.07 4.76
CA PHE A 96 -4.31 -2.72 6.08
C PHE A 96 -3.23 -2.22 7.04
N ASP A 97 -2.09 -1.75 6.52
CA ASP A 97 -1.06 -1.09 7.33
C ASP A 97 -1.58 0.20 8.00
N GLY A 98 -2.54 0.90 7.36
CA GLY A 98 -3.32 1.98 7.95
C GLY A 98 -2.59 3.31 8.15
N GLN A 99 -1.26 3.33 8.11
CA GLN A 99 -0.45 4.54 8.31
C GLN A 99 -0.64 5.57 7.19
N TYR A 100 -0.76 5.10 5.95
CA TYR A 100 -1.06 5.96 4.81
C TYR A 100 -2.48 6.50 4.87
N PHE A 101 -3.45 5.66 5.27
CA PHE A 101 -4.85 6.05 5.43
C PHE A 101 -5.02 7.10 6.52
N THR A 102 -4.35 6.91 7.66
CA THR A 102 -4.36 7.87 8.77
C THR A 102 -3.67 9.19 8.41
N CYS A 103 -2.55 9.16 7.67
CA CYS A 103 -1.93 10.37 7.13
C CYS A 103 -2.91 11.11 6.18
N ALA A 104 -3.59 10.39 5.29
CA ALA A 104 -4.56 10.99 4.37
C ALA A 104 -5.77 11.64 5.08
N MET A 105 -6.23 11.04 6.17
CA MET A 105 -7.33 11.57 7.01
C MET A 105 -6.90 12.69 7.96
N THR A 106 -5.59 12.88 8.18
CA THR A 106 -5.07 13.89 9.08
C THR A 106 -5.27 15.29 8.50
N ASP A 107 -6.12 16.09 9.15
CA ASP A 107 -6.51 17.44 8.75
C ASP A 107 -5.77 18.54 9.54
N TRP A 108 -4.92 18.19 10.51
CA TRP A 108 -4.14 19.16 11.29
C TRP A 108 -2.70 19.30 10.80
N LYS A 109 -2.13 20.48 11.02
CA LYS A 109 -0.68 20.70 10.92
C LYS A 109 0.03 20.14 12.14
N GLY A 110 1.12 19.45 11.91
CA GLY A 110 1.86 18.82 12.99
C GLY A 110 3.33 18.61 12.66
N ARG A 111 4.03 18.02 13.63
CA ARG A 111 5.38 17.52 13.51
C ARG A 111 5.32 16.00 13.47
N PHE A 112 6.01 15.39 12.53
CA PHE A 112 6.14 13.94 12.48
C PHE A 112 6.95 13.45 13.69
N VAL A 113 6.39 12.48 14.43
CA VAL A 113 7.04 11.89 15.61
C VAL A 113 6.89 10.37 15.58
N LEU A 114 7.98 9.67 15.87
CA LEU A 114 8.00 8.24 16.17
C LEU A 114 7.91 8.05 17.69
N ILE A 115 6.89 7.33 18.17
CA ILE A 115 6.82 6.94 19.58
C ILE A 115 7.35 5.51 19.71
N ASP A 116 8.56 5.38 20.26
CA ASP A 116 9.16 4.11 20.67
C ASP A 116 8.54 3.62 21.98
N LYS A 117 7.27 3.20 21.92
CA LYS A 117 6.68 2.29 22.92
C LYS A 117 6.65 0.89 22.27
N ALA A 118 6.29 -0.16 23.00
CA ALA A 118 6.38 -1.56 22.55
C ALA A 118 5.81 -1.92 21.15
N ALA A 119 5.08 -1.00 20.50
CA ALA A 119 4.91 -0.94 19.05
C ALA A 119 5.27 0.49 18.55
N PRO A 120 6.25 0.67 17.64
CA PRO A 120 6.58 1.99 17.10
C PRO A 120 5.37 2.56 16.37
N LYS A 121 4.88 3.73 16.79
CA LYS A 121 3.74 4.40 16.17
C LYS A 121 4.19 5.69 15.50
N LYS A 122 4.05 5.74 14.17
CA LYS A 122 4.24 6.94 13.36
C LYS A 122 2.98 7.80 13.45
N TRP A 123 3.12 9.05 13.86
CA TRP A 123 1.97 9.96 13.96
C TRP A 123 2.37 11.43 13.82
N CYS A 124 1.40 12.26 13.47
CA CYS A 124 1.55 13.71 13.37
C CYS A 124 1.18 14.38 14.70
N GLU A 125 2.18 14.83 15.45
CA GLU A 125 2.00 15.60 16.69
C GLU A 125 1.53 17.03 16.37
N PRO A 126 0.36 17.48 16.87
CA PRO A 126 -0.09 18.85 16.63
C PRO A 126 0.84 19.86 17.33
N ILE A 127 1.18 20.96 16.65
CA ILE A 127 2.10 22.03 17.15
C ILE A 127 1.40 23.00 18.14
N SER A 128 0.14 22.74 18.48
CA SER A 128 -0.76 23.58 19.30
C SER A 128 -1.19 24.89 18.64
N GLU A 129 -2.32 24.83 17.94
CA GLU A 129 -3.11 25.99 17.47
C GLU A 129 -4.61 25.60 17.27
N GLY A 130 -5.14 24.65 18.07
CA GLY A 130 -6.49 24.11 17.86
C GLY A 130 -7.27 23.81 19.15
N ASN A 131 -8.58 23.62 19.00
CA ASN A 131 -9.54 23.34 20.09
C ASN A 131 -9.40 21.95 20.73
N TYR A 132 -8.60 21.04 20.16
CA TYR A 132 -8.52 19.63 20.56
C TYR A 132 -7.29 19.33 21.40
N THR A 133 -7.44 18.42 22.35
CA THR A 133 -6.33 17.93 23.17
C THR A 133 -5.48 16.92 22.40
N ARG A 134 -4.19 16.84 22.73
CA ARG A 134 -3.25 15.87 22.14
C ARG A 134 -3.73 14.41 22.30
N GLN A 135 -4.38 14.11 23.42
CA GLN A 135 -4.88 12.77 23.74
C GLN A 135 -6.04 12.37 22.82
N GLU A 136 -6.97 13.29 22.56
CA GLU A 136 -8.10 13.06 21.65
C GLU A 136 -7.61 12.75 20.23
N LEU A 137 -6.65 13.54 19.71
CA LEU A 137 -6.10 13.34 18.37
C LEU A 137 -5.33 12.02 18.25
N MET A 138 -4.61 11.63 19.30
CA MET A 138 -3.95 10.33 19.35
C MET A 138 -5.00 9.20 19.32
N LEU A 139 -6.08 9.31 20.08
CA LEU A 139 -7.15 8.30 20.12
C LEU A 139 -7.84 8.17 18.75
N ARG A 140 -8.08 9.29 18.07
CA ARG A 140 -8.65 9.34 16.71
C ARG A 140 -7.75 8.68 15.68
N SER A 141 -6.44 8.92 15.76
CA SER A 141 -5.47 8.25 14.87
C SER A 141 -5.48 6.72 15.05
N LEU A 142 -5.63 6.23 16.29
CA LEU A 142 -5.74 4.81 16.58
C LEU A 142 -7.06 4.23 16.05
N GLU A 143 -8.16 4.98 16.16
CA GLU A 143 -9.46 4.59 15.60
C GLU A 143 -9.39 4.42 14.08
N TRP A 144 -8.69 5.31 13.37
CA TRP A 144 -8.49 5.19 11.93
C TRP A 144 -7.62 4.00 11.54
N ILE A 145 -6.56 3.68 12.30
CA ILE A 145 -5.78 2.45 12.09
C ILE A 145 -6.64 1.21 12.32
N ALA A 146 -7.47 1.20 13.37
CA ALA A 146 -8.37 0.09 13.62
C ALA A 146 -9.39 -0.06 12.49
N THR A 147 -9.93 1.07 11.99
CA THR A 147 -10.90 1.09 10.89
C THR A 147 -10.30 0.55 9.61
N SER A 148 -9.07 0.91 9.26
CA SER A 148 -8.42 0.39 8.05
C SER A 148 -8.16 -1.12 8.10
N GLN A 149 -8.05 -1.72 9.29
CA GLN A 149 -7.85 -3.17 9.46
C GLN A 149 -9.14 -3.98 9.43
N VAL A 150 -10.29 -3.37 9.69
CA VAL A 150 -11.61 -4.04 9.74
C VAL A 150 -12.52 -3.71 8.56
N SER A 151 -12.10 -2.77 7.69
CA SER A 151 -12.84 -2.36 6.48
C SER A 151 -12.58 -3.29 5.30
#